data_AF-A0ABD1PW62-F1
#
_entry.id   AF-A0ABD1PW62-F1
#
_cell.length_a   1.000
_cell.length_b   1.000
_cell.length_c   1.000
_cell.angle_alpha   90.00
_cell.angle_beta   90.00
_cell.angle_gamma   90.00
#
_symmetry.space_group_name_H-M   'P 1'
#
loop_
_entity.id
_entity.type
_entity.pdbx_description
1 polymer ?
#
loop_
_entity_poly.entity_id
_entity_poly.type
_entity_poly.pdbx_seq_one_letter_code
_entity_poly.pdbx_strand_id
1 'polypeptide(L)'
;MAISSAQIHLRSISLPSRLHPNATKLEAELHKLKTQEILKKADCITSEGIQSGLLGLAELYNCVEELMQSPTTQKSLVQHDQGGKIVEESLESSVELLDSCGTIRELVVMIKEQVQDLQSALRRKGQDSSIQNDTNKYFSFRKKINKSIAKSLKKLKHIESKNGATLADNHNLSMAIQMLREVTNYAISILRSLLVFLSWPAASSMGGWSFVSKIKSVASHRNDDFLSEVGSVDFALNSLNLRIKNNDSKAVDVQMACRKLQKLDASIEGFEAGLERLFRQMLQNRVTLLNILTDH
;
A
#
# COMPACT_ATOMS: atom_id res chain seq x y z
N MET A 1 -18.20 -7.80 -76.81
CA MET A 1 -19.12 -8.16 -75.73
C MET A 1 -18.33 -8.97 -74.70
N ALA A 2 -17.97 -8.36 -73.59
CA ALA A 2 -17.28 -9.02 -72.48
C ALA A 2 -18.23 -9.01 -71.29
N ILE A 3 -18.50 -10.19 -70.70
CA ILE A 3 -19.16 -10.30 -69.41
C ILE A 3 -18.10 -10.81 -68.43
N SER A 4 -17.68 -9.90 -67.55
CA SER A 4 -16.74 -10.13 -66.47
C SER A 4 -17.44 -10.87 -65.32
N SER A 5 -16.88 -12.01 -64.91
CA SER A 5 -17.26 -12.72 -63.69
C SER A 5 -16.61 -12.02 -62.49
N ALA A 6 -17.38 -11.21 -61.77
CA ALA A 6 -16.93 -10.64 -60.50
C ALA A 6 -17.03 -11.69 -59.38
N GLN A 7 -15.89 -12.23 -58.97
CA GLN A 7 -15.73 -13.00 -57.74
C GLN A 7 -15.98 -12.09 -56.53
N ILE A 8 -17.12 -12.27 -55.86
CA ILE A 8 -17.42 -11.59 -54.60
C ILE A 8 -16.64 -12.30 -53.49
N HIS A 9 -15.53 -11.69 -53.05
CA HIS A 9 -14.83 -12.07 -51.84
C HIS A 9 -15.74 -11.76 -50.63
N LEU A 10 -16.34 -12.80 -50.03
CA LEU A 10 -16.91 -12.68 -48.69
C LEU A 10 -15.78 -12.36 -47.71
N ARG A 11 -15.76 -11.13 -47.21
CA ARG A 11 -14.93 -10.73 -46.07
C ARG A 11 -15.57 -11.29 -44.81
N SER A 12 -14.89 -12.24 -44.18
CA SER A 12 -15.17 -12.69 -42.82
C SER A 12 -15.12 -11.47 -41.90
N ILE A 13 -16.28 -11.03 -41.42
CA ILE A 13 -16.38 -10.09 -40.32
C ILE A 13 -16.07 -10.86 -39.04
N SER A 14 -14.83 -10.74 -38.56
CA SER A 14 -14.50 -11.12 -37.19
C SER A 14 -15.33 -10.25 -36.26
N LEU A 15 -16.38 -10.82 -35.65
CA LEU A 15 -17.01 -10.22 -34.49
C LEU A 15 -15.89 -9.90 -33.48
N PRO A 16 -15.88 -8.72 -32.84
CA PRO A 16 -15.03 -8.53 -31.69
C PRO A 16 -15.40 -9.62 -30.69
N SER A 17 -14.42 -10.42 -30.30
CA SER A 17 -14.55 -11.46 -29.28
C SER A 17 -15.34 -10.86 -28.12
N ARG A 18 -16.51 -11.44 -27.79
CA ARG A 18 -17.26 -11.04 -26.59
C ARG A 18 -16.35 -11.32 -25.40
N LEU A 19 -15.60 -10.31 -24.96
CA LEU A 19 -14.80 -10.39 -23.75
C LEU A 19 -15.76 -10.75 -22.61
N HIS A 20 -15.35 -11.74 -21.81
CA HIS A 20 -16.12 -12.18 -20.66
C HIS A 20 -16.42 -10.97 -19.75
N PRO A 21 -17.61 -10.83 -19.15
CA PRO A 21 -17.95 -9.68 -18.30
C PRO A 21 -16.93 -9.40 -17.19
N ASN A 22 -16.27 -10.45 -16.71
CA ASN A 22 -15.22 -10.33 -15.69
C ASN A 22 -13.90 -9.77 -16.25
N ALA A 23 -13.59 -10.04 -17.53
CA ALA A 23 -12.38 -9.53 -18.17
C ALA A 23 -12.45 -8.02 -18.41
N THR A 24 -13.63 -7.49 -18.77
CA THR A 24 -13.85 -6.04 -18.93
C THR A 24 -13.86 -5.28 -17.60
N LYS A 25 -14.45 -5.87 -16.54
CA LYS A 25 -14.36 -5.33 -15.17
C LYS A 25 -12.91 -5.32 -14.66
N LEU A 26 -12.17 -6.39 -14.92
CA LEU A 26 -10.76 -6.52 -14.56
C LEU A 26 -9.89 -5.47 -15.27
N GLU A 27 -10.08 -5.31 -16.58
CA GLU A 27 -9.35 -4.32 -17.38
C GLU A 27 -9.67 -2.89 -16.93
N ALA A 28 -10.93 -2.60 -16.57
CA ALA A 28 -11.33 -1.30 -16.03
C ALA A 28 -10.70 -0.99 -14.67
N GLU A 29 -10.72 -1.94 -13.73
CA GLU A 29 -10.08 -1.76 -12.41
C GLU A 29 -8.56 -1.68 -12.51
N LEU A 30 -7.96 -2.45 -13.41
CA LEU A 30 -6.53 -2.42 -13.68
C LEU A 30 -6.11 -1.11 -14.35
N HIS A 31 -6.92 -0.57 -15.27
CA HIS A 31 -6.71 0.75 -15.85
C HIS A 31 -6.85 1.86 -14.80
N LYS A 32 -7.82 1.76 -13.88
CA LYS A 32 -7.98 2.70 -12.75
C LYS A 32 -6.76 2.68 -11.83
N LEU A 33 -6.25 1.50 -11.47
CA LEU A 33 -5.03 1.36 -10.67
C LEU A 33 -3.78 1.84 -11.41
N LYS A 34 -3.66 1.58 -12.72
CA LYS A 34 -2.57 2.15 -13.56
C LYS A 34 -2.65 3.66 -13.67
N THR A 35 -3.86 4.24 -13.78
CA THR A 35 -4.05 5.69 -13.81
C THR A 35 -3.71 6.31 -12.44
N GLN A 36 -4.03 5.63 -11.35
CA GLN A 36 -3.60 6.02 -10.00
C GLN A 36 -2.09 5.86 -9.79
N GLU A 37 -1.46 4.84 -10.38
CA GLU A 37 -0.01 4.66 -10.43
C GLU A 37 0.68 5.74 -11.28
N ILE A 38 0.07 6.20 -12.36
CA ILE A 38 0.51 7.37 -13.13
C ILE A 38 0.40 8.65 -12.28
N LEU A 39 -0.62 8.77 -11.41
CA LEU A 39 -0.71 9.85 -10.42
C LEU A 39 0.39 9.78 -9.35
N LYS A 40 0.94 8.60 -9.02
CA LYS A 40 2.11 8.47 -8.11
C LYS A 40 3.40 9.08 -8.70
N LYS A 41 3.44 9.35 -10.01
CA LYS A 41 4.53 10.09 -10.65
C LYS A 41 4.53 11.58 -10.29
N ALA A 42 3.45 12.07 -9.66
CA ALA A 42 3.38 13.38 -9.04
C ALA A 42 3.69 13.26 -7.54
N ASP A 43 4.97 13.15 -7.18
CA ASP A 43 5.71 13.47 -5.93
C ASP A 43 5.05 13.51 -4.51
N CYS A 44 3.78 13.15 -4.29
CA CYS A 44 3.12 13.23 -2.99
C CYS A 44 2.38 11.94 -2.63
N ILE A 45 2.87 11.26 -1.58
CA ILE A 45 2.19 10.11 -0.97
C ILE A 45 1.21 10.64 0.07
N THR A 46 -0.10 10.55 -0.21
CA THR A 46 -1.16 11.01 0.69
C THR A 46 -1.87 9.85 1.39
N SER A 47 -2.50 10.12 2.55
CA SER A 47 -3.25 9.10 3.28
C SER A 47 -4.48 8.63 2.50
N GLU A 48 -5.19 9.54 1.84
CA GLU A 48 -6.35 9.23 1.00
C GLU A 48 -5.95 8.39 -0.22
N GLY A 49 -4.81 8.70 -0.84
CA GLY A 49 -4.28 7.94 -1.98
C GLY A 49 -3.92 6.51 -1.59
N ILE A 50 -3.31 6.32 -0.42
CA ILE A 50 -3.02 4.98 0.13
C ILE A 50 -4.31 4.22 0.43
N GLN A 51 -5.29 4.85 1.11
CA GLN A 51 -6.56 4.20 1.44
C GLN A 51 -7.34 3.79 0.18
N SER A 52 -7.41 4.67 -0.82
CA SER A 52 -8.00 4.36 -2.12
C SER A 52 -7.27 3.22 -2.83
N GLY A 53 -5.93 3.21 -2.76
CA GLY A 53 -5.12 2.13 -3.31
C GLY A 53 -5.35 0.78 -2.60
N LEU A 54 -5.49 0.77 -1.27
CA LEU A 54 -5.85 -0.44 -0.51
C LEU A 54 -7.23 -0.96 -0.91
N LEU A 55 -8.21 -0.06 -1.07
CA LEU A 55 -9.55 -0.39 -1.52
C LEU A 55 -9.55 -0.99 -2.93
N GLY A 56 -8.95 -0.30 -3.90
CA GLY A 56 -8.88 -0.75 -5.29
C GLY A 56 -8.12 -2.07 -5.42
N LEU A 57 -7.09 -2.29 -4.60
CA LEU A 57 -6.38 -3.56 -4.56
C LEU A 57 -7.24 -4.71 -4.04
N ALA A 58 -8.05 -4.48 -3.00
CA ALA A 58 -8.99 -5.49 -2.54
C ALA A 58 -10.05 -5.82 -3.59
N GLU A 59 -10.52 -4.82 -4.36
CA GLU A 59 -11.43 -5.03 -5.49
C GLU A 59 -10.75 -5.81 -6.63
N LEU A 60 -9.48 -5.55 -6.90
CA LEU A 60 -8.70 -6.27 -7.89
C LEU A 60 -8.50 -7.74 -7.49
N TYR A 61 -8.20 -8.02 -6.22
CA TYR A 61 -8.12 -9.39 -5.71
C TYR A 61 -9.45 -10.15 -5.86
N ASN A 62 -10.61 -9.49 -5.66
CA ASN A 62 -11.92 -10.10 -5.94
C ASN A 62 -12.07 -10.44 -7.43
N CYS A 63 -11.66 -9.55 -8.32
CA CYS A 63 -11.76 -9.78 -9.76
C CYS A 63 -10.86 -10.94 -10.21
N VAL A 64 -9.66 -11.07 -9.63
CA VAL A 64 -8.77 -12.20 -9.90
C VAL A 64 -9.36 -13.51 -9.36
N GLU A 65 -9.97 -13.49 -8.18
CA GLU A 65 -10.66 -14.66 -7.66
C GLU A 65 -11.81 -15.10 -8.58
N GLU A 66 -12.68 -14.16 -9.01
CA GLU A 66 -13.76 -14.42 -9.97
C GLU A 66 -13.23 -15.01 -11.30
N LEU A 67 -12.07 -14.52 -11.76
CA LEU A 67 -11.41 -15.04 -12.97
C LEU A 67 -10.90 -16.47 -12.75
N MET A 68 -10.28 -16.74 -11.60
CA MET A 68 -9.71 -18.04 -11.26
C MET A 68 -10.76 -19.13 -11.03
N GLN A 69 -11.95 -18.78 -10.55
CA GLN A 69 -13.05 -19.72 -10.36
C GLN A 69 -13.73 -20.15 -11.68
N SER A 70 -13.39 -19.50 -12.80
CA SER A 70 -13.94 -19.88 -14.10
C SER A 70 -13.39 -21.25 -14.56
N PRO A 71 -14.25 -22.20 -15.00
CA PRO A 71 -13.81 -23.51 -15.47
C PRO A 71 -12.78 -23.46 -16.60
N THR A 72 -12.87 -22.45 -17.46
CA THR A 72 -11.92 -22.26 -18.58
C THR A 72 -10.54 -21.86 -18.07
N THR A 73 -10.50 -20.98 -17.06
CA THR A 73 -9.26 -20.53 -16.42
C THR A 73 -8.60 -21.67 -15.65
N GLN A 74 -9.38 -22.46 -14.89
CA GLN A 74 -8.89 -23.63 -14.16
C GLN A 74 -8.29 -24.67 -15.12
N LYS A 75 -8.99 -25.00 -16.21
CA LYS A 75 -8.47 -25.91 -17.24
C LYS A 75 -7.18 -25.39 -17.87
N SER A 76 -7.09 -24.09 -18.16
CA SER A 76 -5.87 -23.47 -18.69
C SER A 76 -4.72 -23.53 -17.67
N LEU A 77 -4.99 -23.25 -16.39
CA LEU A 77 -4.01 -23.34 -15.32
C LEU A 77 -3.42 -24.74 -15.20
N VAL A 78 -4.27 -25.77 -15.15
CA VAL A 78 -3.83 -27.18 -15.06
C VAL A 78 -3.06 -27.63 -16.30
N GLN A 79 -3.48 -27.21 -17.49
CA GLN A 79 -2.82 -27.59 -18.74
C GLN A 79 -1.45 -26.91 -18.93
N HIS A 80 -1.33 -25.66 -18.49
CA HIS A 80 -0.09 -24.88 -18.62
C HIS A 80 0.88 -25.09 -17.45
N ASP A 81 0.41 -25.57 -16.30
CA ASP A 81 1.24 -25.87 -15.14
C ASP A 81 1.63 -27.36 -15.11
N GLN A 82 2.52 -27.75 -16.03
CA GLN A 82 3.04 -29.12 -16.11
C GLN A 82 3.77 -29.49 -14.80
N GLY A 83 3.03 -30.08 -13.86
CA GLY A 83 3.53 -30.54 -12.56
C GLY A 83 3.23 -29.63 -11.37
N GLY A 84 2.33 -28.65 -11.48
CA GLY A 84 1.86 -27.84 -10.33
C GLY A 84 2.85 -26.80 -9.81
N LYS A 85 4.03 -26.68 -10.44
CA LYS A 85 5.16 -25.89 -9.96
C LYS A 85 4.86 -24.39 -9.95
N ILE A 86 4.19 -23.87 -10.97
CA ILE A 86 3.91 -22.44 -11.12
C ILE A 86 2.87 -21.99 -10.09
N VAL A 87 1.85 -22.82 -9.85
CA VAL A 87 0.85 -22.56 -8.82
C VAL A 87 1.46 -22.72 -7.42
N GLU A 88 2.33 -23.71 -7.20
CA GLU A 88 3.06 -23.87 -5.93
C GLU A 88 3.99 -22.66 -5.64
N GLU A 89 4.72 -22.17 -6.64
CA GLU A 89 5.53 -20.95 -6.52
C GLU A 89 4.68 -19.71 -6.20
N SER A 90 3.49 -19.62 -6.81
CA SER A 90 2.53 -18.54 -6.55
C SER A 90 1.95 -18.64 -5.14
N LEU A 91 1.69 -19.85 -4.66
CA LEU A 91 1.28 -20.11 -3.28
C LEU A 91 2.39 -19.72 -2.31
N GLU A 92 3.63 -20.13 -2.52
CA GLU A 92 4.75 -19.75 -1.64
C GLU A 92 4.89 -18.23 -1.57
N SER A 93 4.86 -17.56 -2.72
CA SER A 93 4.94 -16.09 -2.81
C SER A 93 3.77 -15.40 -2.09
N SER A 94 2.57 -15.99 -2.14
CA SER A 94 1.40 -15.47 -1.43
C SER A 94 1.55 -15.54 0.10
N VAL A 95 2.24 -16.57 0.64
CA VAL A 95 2.53 -16.67 2.08
C VAL A 95 3.45 -15.54 2.51
N GLU A 96 4.56 -15.35 1.78
CA GLU A 96 5.52 -14.30 2.11
C GLU A 96 4.88 -12.90 2.12
N LEU A 97 3.96 -12.64 1.17
CA LEU A 97 3.21 -11.39 1.08
C LEU A 97 2.17 -11.27 2.20
N LEU A 98 1.43 -12.34 2.53
CA LEU A 98 0.49 -12.37 3.66
C LEU A 98 1.20 -12.09 4.98
N ASP A 99 2.33 -12.73 5.24
CA ASP A 99 3.13 -12.50 6.45
C ASP A 99 3.60 -11.04 6.53
N SER A 100 4.01 -10.47 5.40
CA SER A 100 4.42 -9.07 5.32
C SER A 100 3.25 -8.14 5.60
N CYS A 101 2.08 -8.40 5.02
CA CYS A 101 0.84 -7.65 5.26
C CYS A 101 0.42 -7.75 6.74
N GLY A 102 0.50 -8.94 7.35
CA GLY A 102 0.24 -9.17 8.77
C GLY A 102 1.17 -8.36 9.68
N THR A 103 2.47 -8.38 9.40
CA THR A 103 3.45 -7.55 10.13
C THR A 103 3.12 -6.06 10.02
N ILE A 104 2.71 -5.58 8.84
CA ILE A 104 2.35 -4.17 8.62
C ILE A 104 1.08 -3.80 9.40
N ARG A 105 0.09 -4.70 9.46
CA ARG A 105 -1.11 -4.51 10.28
C ARG A 105 -0.77 -4.34 11.75
N GLU A 106 0.10 -5.18 12.30
CA GLU A 106 0.58 -5.05 13.69
C GLU A 106 1.29 -3.71 13.92
N LEU A 107 2.11 -3.25 12.97
CA LEU A 107 2.75 -1.94 13.04
C LEU A 107 1.71 -0.80 13.10
N VAL A 108 0.66 -0.86 12.27
CA VAL A 108 -0.40 0.15 12.25
C VAL A 108 -1.15 0.19 13.60
N VAL A 109 -1.47 -0.98 14.18
CA VAL A 109 -2.10 -1.07 15.51
C VAL A 109 -1.21 -0.45 16.59
N MET A 110 0.08 -0.81 16.63
CA MET A 110 1.00 -0.23 17.62
C MET A 110 1.11 1.30 17.49
N ILE A 111 1.11 1.83 16.25
CA ILE A 111 1.16 3.28 16.03
C ILE A 111 -0.13 3.93 16.54
N LYS A 112 -1.29 3.32 16.30
CA LYS A 112 -2.60 3.78 16.80
C LYS A 112 -2.60 3.92 18.31
N GLU A 113 -2.21 2.86 19.02
CA GLU A 113 -2.14 2.84 20.48
C GLU A 113 -1.24 3.97 21.01
N GLN A 114 -0.06 4.14 20.41
CA GLN A 114 0.86 5.18 20.83
C GLN A 114 0.34 6.61 20.55
N VAL A 115 -0.38 6.81 19.45
CA VAL A 115 -1.05 8.08 19.10
C VAL A 115 -2.14 8.39 20.13
N GLN A 116 -3.00 7.42 20.46
CA GLN A 116 -4.09 7.58 21.41
C GLN A 116 -3.59 7.81 22.85
N ASP A 117 -2.53 7.12 23.24
CA ASP A 117 -1.84 7.35 24.52
C ASP A 117 -1.33 8.79 24.63
N LEU A 118 -0.67 9.28 23.58
CA LEU A 118 -0.14 10.64 23.56
C LEU A 118 -1.24 11.70 23.52
N GLN A 119 -2.31 11.47 22.75
CA GLN A 119 -3.49 12.34 22.79
C GLN A 119 -4.07 12.43 24.20
N SER A 120 -4.20 11.29 24.89
CA SER A 120 -4.70 11.22 26.25
C SER A 120 -3.78 11.93 27.25
N ALA A 121 -2.46 11.83 27.05
CA ALA A 121 -1.48 12.57 27.84
C ALA A 121 -1.60 14.09 27.63
N LEU A 122 -1.72 14.56 26.38
CA LEU A 122 -1.87 15.98 26.04
C LEU A 122 -3.16 16.58 26.63
N ARG A 123 -4.27 15.83 26.62
CA ARG A 123 -5.53 16.27 27.25
C ARG A 123 -5.40 16.44 28.77
N ARG A 124 -4.69 15.52 29.44
CA ARG A 124 -4.56 15.53 30.91
C ARG A 124 -3.48 16.48 31.41
N LYS A 125 -2.37 16.62 30.67
CA LYS A 125 -1.13 17.25 31.14
C LYS A 125 -0.62 18.37 30.24
N GLY A 126 -1.37 18.81 29.22
CA GLY A 126 -0.85 19.67 28.16
C GLY A 126 -0.15 20.96 28.64
N GLN A 127 -0.60 21.55 29.74
CA GLN A 127 0.05 22.75 30.33
C GLN A 127 1.20 22.42 31.27
N ASP A 128 1.24 21.20 31.81
CA ASP A 128 2.27 20.72 32.72
C ASP A 128 3.55 20.37 31.93
N SER A 129 4.70 20.81 32.42
CA SER A 129 6.01 20.38 31.94
C SER A 129 6.19 18.86 31.87
N SER A 130 5.47 18.09 32.71
CA SER A 130 5.52 16.62 32.73
C SER A 130 5.09 15.97 31.41
N ILE A 131 4.37 16.67 30.52
CA ILE A 131 4.05 16.19 29.16
C ILE A 131 5.30 15.86 28.33
N GLN A 132 6.44 16.49 28.64
CA GLN A 132 7.70 16.24 27.97
C GLN A 132 8.12 14.77 28.05
N ASN A 133 7.81 14.08 29.15
CA ASN A 133 8.12 12.66 29.31
C ASN A 133 7.32 11.81 28.32
N ASP A 134 6.04 12.12 28.11
CA ASP A 134 5.18 11.38 27.19
C ASP A 134 5.56 11.68 25.72
N THR A 135 5.95 12.93 25.41
CA THR A 135 6.54 13.27 24.10
C THR A 135 7.85 12.52 23.84
N ASN A 136 8.73 12.39 24.83
CA ASN A 136 9.98 11.64 24.72
C ASN A 136 9.74 10.14 24.51
N LYS A 137 8.72 9.56 25.17
CA LYS A 137 8.29 8.18 24.94
C LYS A 137 7.83 7.98 23.50
N TYR A 138 6.98 8.87 22.97
CA TYR A 138 6.56 8.84 21.57
C TYR A 138 7.75 8.86 20.60
N PHE A 139 8.73 9.76 20.79
CA PHE A 139 9.91 9.80 19.92
C PHE A 139 10.78 8.53 20.02
N SER A 140 10.88 7.95 21.21
CA SER A 140 11.58 6.68 21.43
C SER A 140 10.87 5.52 20.73
N PHE A 141 9.54 5.48 20.80
CA PHE A 141 8.69 4.55 20.06
C PHE A 141 8.86 4.73 18.54
N ARG A 142 8.78 5.96 18.02
CA ARG A 142 8.98 6.27 16.60
C ARG A 142 10.31 5.73 16.07
N LYS A 143 11.40 5.88 16.82
CA LYS A 143 12.72 5.30 16.47
C LYS A 143 12.68 3.77 16.38
N LYS A 144 11.93 3.09 17.26
CA LYS A 144 11.78 1.63 17.24
C LYS A 144 10.94 1.19 16.04
N ILE A 145 9.79 1.82 15.82
CA ILE A 145 8.91 1.53 14.70
C ILE A 145 9.60 1.78 13.35
N ASN A 146 10.35 2.87 13.19
CA ASN A 146 11.08 3.12 11.95
C ASN A 146 12.10 2.02 11.62
N LYS A 147 12.70 1.36 12.63
CA LYS A 147 13.55 0.18 12.41
C LYS A 147 12.74 -1.02 11.91
N SER A 148 11.57 -1.27 12.49
CA SER A 148 10.66 -2.34 12.05
C SER A 148 10.09 -2.10 10.65
N ILE A 149 9.75 -0.84 10.33
CA ILE A 149 9.35 -0.41 8.98
C ILE A 149 10.49 -0.68 7.99
N ALA A 150 11.73 -0.28 8.31
CA ALA A 150 12.87 -0.53 7.43
C ALA A 150 13.11 -2.03 7.16
N LYS A 151 12.87 -2.91 8.14
CA LYS A 151 12.91 -4.37 7.95
C LYS A 151 11.79 -4.83 7.00
N SER A 152 10.58 -4.34 7.20
CA SER A 152 9.41 -4.69 6.37
C SER A 152 9.60 -4.24 4.91
N LEU A 153 10.13 -3.04 4.69
CA LEU A 153 10.49 -2.55 3.35
C LEU A 153 11.53 -3.45 2.66
N LYS A 154 12.52 -3.95 3.40
CA LYS A 154 13.50 -4.91 2.87
C LYS A 154 12.86 -6.24 2.50
N LYS A 155 11.96 -6.78 3.34
CA LYS A 155 11.20 -8.02 3.04
C LYS A 155 10.38 -7.85 1.76
N LEU A 156 9.62 -6.76 1.65
CA LEU A 156 8.86 -6.44 0.44
C LEU A 156 9.77 -6.29 -0.80
N LYS A 157 10.99 -5.74 -0.66
CA LYS A 157 11.99 -5.69 -1.75
C LYS A 157 12.44 -7.06 -2.20
N HIS A 158 12.64 -7.98 -1.27
CA HIS A 158 12.98 -9.35 -1.59
C HIS A 158 11.87 -10.05 -2.38
N ILE A 159 10.61 -9.95 -1.90
CA ILE A 159 9.45 -10.56 -2.57
C ILE A 159 9.32 -10.05 -4.01
N GLU A 160 9.43 -8.74 -4.24
CA GLU A 160 9.37 -8.14 -5.58
C GLU A 160 10.48 -8.67 -6.51
N SER A 161 11.71 -8.78 -6.00
CA SER A 161 12.83 -9.28 -6.80
C SER A 161 12.64 -10.74 -7.23
N LYS A 162 12.09 -11.58 -6.34
CA LYS A 162 11.73 -12.98 -6.62
C LYS A 162 10.62 -13.07 -7.67
N ASN A 163 9.60 -12.22 -7.56
CA ASN A 163 8.49 -12.15 -8.50
C ASN A 163 8.92 -11.66 -9.91
N GLY A 164 9.92 -10.77 -9.98
CA GLY A 164 10.51 -10.31 -11.24
C GLY A 164 11.42 -11.33 -11.92
N ALA A 165 12.21 -12.08 -11.16
CA ALA A 165 13.12 -13.10 -11.71
C ALA A 165 12.36 -14.24 -12.41
N THR A 166 11.23 -14.66 -11.85
CA THR A 166 10.39 -15.74 -12.41
C THR A 166 9.65 -15.36 -13.69
N LEU A 167 9.60 -14.06 -14.07
CA LEU A 167 8.97 -13.56 -15.30
C LEU A 167 9.88 -13.72 -16.53
N ALA A 168 11.20 -13.61 -16.35
CA ALA A 168 12.15 -13.70 -17.45
C ALA A 168 12.26 -15.13 -18.03
N ASP A 169 11.94 -16.14 -17.23
CA ASP A 169 12.11 -17.55 -17.59
C ASP A 169 10.86 -18.19 -18.23
N ASN A 170 9.68 -17.54 -18.18
CA ASN A 170 8.40 -18.19 -18.48
C ASN A 170 7.54 -17.41 -19.48
N HIS A 171 7.83 -17.53 -20.78
CA HIS A 171 7.05 -16.89 -21.86
C HIS A 171 5.64 -17.49 -22.10
N ASN A 172 5.25 -18.55 -21.37
CA ASN A 172 4.00 -19.31 -21.61
C ASN A 172 3.02 -19.30 -20.43
N LEU A 173 3.06 -18.30 -19.55
CA LEU A 173 2.18 -18.20 -18.39
C LEU A 173 0.70 -18.00 -18.80
N SER A 174 -0.21 -18.68 -18.11
CA SER A 174 -1.64 -18.41 -18.23
C SER A 174 -1.96 -16.99 -17.78
N MET A 175 -2.97 -16.37 -18.42
CA MET A 175 -3.47 -15.03 -18.08
C MET A 175 -3.75 -14.88 -16.58
N ALA A 176 -4.26 -15.91 -15.91
CA ALA A 176 -4.52 -15.87 -14.46
C ALA A 176 -3.24 -15.73 -13.62
N ILE A 177 -2.16 -16.43 -13.98
CA ILE A 177 -0.87 -16.32 -13.27
C ILE A 177 -0.25 -14.94 -13.51
N GLN A 178 -0.31 -14.44 -14.74
CA GLN A 178 0.20 -13.11 -15.06
C GLN A 178 -0.53 -12.04 -14.25
N MET A 179 -1.86 -12.14 -14.17
CA MET A 179 -2.68 -11.27 -13.34
C MET A 179 -2.31 -11.37 -11.85
N LEU A 180 -2.19 -12.57 -11.28
CA LEU A 180 -1.78 -12.76 -9.88
C LEU A 180 -0.44 -12.08 -9.56
N ARG A 181 0.52 -12.16 -10.49
CA ARG A 181 1.82 -11.49 -10.36
C ARG A 181 1.69 -9.97 -10.43
N GLU A 182 0.86 -9.45 -11.33
CA GLU A 182 0.58 -8.00 -11.40
C GLU A 182 -0.08 -7.51 -10.11
N VAL A 183 -1.12 -8.18 -9.61
CA VAL A 183 -1.79 -7.81 -8.35
C VAL A 183 -0.80 -7.86 -7.17
N THR A 184 0.08 -8.86 -7.15
CA THR A 184 1.15 -8.95 -6.14
C THR A 184 2.09 -7.74 -6.19
N ASN A 185 2.50 -7.29 -7.38
CA ASN A 185 3.33 -6.10 -7.53
C ASN A 185 2.59 -4.83 -7.07
N TYR A 186 1.30 -4.70 -7.39
CA TYR A 186 0.47 -3.62 -6.89
C TYR A 186 0.36 -3.63 -5.36
N ALA A 187 0.16 -4.82 -4.77
CA ALA A 187 0.13 -5.00 -3.32
C ALA A 187 1.44 -4.55 -2.66
N ILE A 188 2.57 -5.00 -3.19
CA ILE A 188 3.90 -4.58 -2.71
C ILE A 188 4.05 -3.06 -2.81
N SER A 189 3.66 -2.45 -3.93
CA SER A 189 3.75 -1.01 -4.15
C SER A 189 2.94 -0.22 -3.12
N ILE A 190 1.67 -0.59 -2.88
CA ILE A 190 0.80 0.08 -1.91
C ILE A 190 1.30 -0.11 -0.48
N LEU A 191 1.70 -1.33 -0.10
CA LEU A 191 2.25 -1.61 1.23
C LEU A 191 3.54 -0.82 1.48
N ARG A 192 4.40 -0.63 0.47
CA ARG A 192 5.57 0.25 0.57
C ARG A 192 5.19 1.70 0.71
N SER A 193 4.23 2.21 -0.07
CA SER A 193 3.76 3.59 0.07
C SER A 193 3.25 3.87 1.48
N LEU A 194 2.48 2.94 2.06
CA LEU A 194 2.02 3.02 3.44
C LEU A 194 3.20 3.06 4.43
N LEU A 195 4.15 2.13 4.29
CA LEU A 195 5.33 2.10 5.15
C LEU A 195 6.16 3.38 5.05
N VAL A 196 6.36 3.92 3.84
CA VAL A 196 7.07 5.19 3.61
C VAL A 196 6.34 6.34 4.29
N PHE A 197 5.02 6.43 4.12
CA PHE A 197 4.15 7.41 4.78
C PHE A 197 4.32 7.39 6.31
N LEU A 198 4.31 6.18 6.90
CA LEU A 198 4.49 5.97 8.34
C LEU A 198 5.93 6.24 8.79
N SER A 199 6.92 6.10 7.91
CA SER A 199 8.34 6.22 8.24
C SER A 199 8.92 7.64 8.17
N TRP A 200 8.13 8.64 7.75
CA TRP A 200 8.59 10.00 7.49
C TRP A 200 9.57 10.48 8.57
N PRO A 201 10.73 11.07 8.22
CA PRO A 201 11.81 11.24 9.17
C PRO A 201 11.36 12.09 10.36
N ALA A 202 11.33 11.44 11.52
CA ALA A 202 11.39 12.15 12.79
C ALA A 202 12.63 13.03 12.73
N ALA A 203 12.48 14.34 12.94
CA ALA A 203 13.55 15.35 12.84
C ALA A 203 14.75 15.12 13.79
N SER A 204 14.87 13.96 14.42
CA SER A 204 15.88 13.58 15.40
C SER A 204 16.99 12.65 14.88
N SER A 205 17.07 12.35 13.58
CA SER A 205 18.33 11.91 12.94
C SER A 205 19.00 13.06 12.17
N MET A 206 19.10 14.23 12.78
CA MET A 206 19.94 15.33 12.30
C MET A 206 21.41 15.08 12.70
N GLY A 207 22.02 14.10 12.04
CA GLY A 207 23.45 13.87 11.99
C GLY A 207 23.85 13.66 10.54
N GLY A 208 23.76 14.72 9.73
CA GLY A 208 23.96 14.66 8.29
C GLY A 208 23.18 15.77 7.59
N TRP A 209 23.78 16.96 7.51
CA TRP A 209 23.24 18.08 6.75
C TRP A 209 23.14 17.73 5.25
N SER A 210 21.93 17.51 4.75
CA SER A 210 21.59 17.78 3.33
C SER A 210 20.10 18.03 3.04
N PHE A 211 19.18 17.75 3.97
CA PHE A 211 17.73 17.96 3.74
C PHE A 211 17.11 19.16 4.47
N VAL A 212 17.80 19.79 5.44
CA VAL A 212 17.21 20.85 6.28
C VAL A 212 17.20 22.23 5.61
N SER A 213 17.97 22.43 4.52
CA SER A 213 17.88 23.66 3.71
C SER A 213 16.54 23.79 2.98
N LYS A 214 15.86 22.68 2.66
CA LYS A 214 14.53 22.69 2.03
C LYS A 214 13.37 22.97 3.00
N ILE A 215 13.55 22.72 4.29
CA ILE A 215 12.47 22.89 5.28
C ILE A 215 12.43 24.34 5.80
N LYS A 216 13.57 25.04 5.81
CA LYS A 216 13.62 26.46 6.22
C LYS A 216 13.03 27.43 5.18
N SER A 217 13.03 27.10 3.89
CA SER A 217 12.32 27.94 2.90
C SER A 217 10.81 27.66 2.85
N VAL A 218 10.38 26.47 3.29
CA VAL A 218 8.97 26.06 3.26
C VAL A 218 8.21 26.53 4.50
N ALA A 219 8.85 26.70 5.66
CA ALA A 219 8.19 27.30 6.83
C ALA A 219 7.78 28.78 6.64
N SER A 220 8.31 29.47 5.62
CA SER A 220 7.92 30.83 5.26
C SER A 220 6.66 30.91 4.40
N HIS A 221 6.17 29.79 3.86
CA HIS A 221 4.93 29.71 3.09
C HIS A 221 4.07 28.55 3.61
N ARG A 222 2.90 28.92 4.15
CA ARG A 222 1.91 28.02 4.78
C ARG A 222 1.28 27.04 3.78
N ASN A 223 2.03 26.05 3.30
CA ASN A 223 1.41 24.89 2.66
C ASN A 223 1.79 23.65 3.47
N ASP A 224 0.77 23.09 4.14
CA ASP A 224 0.79 21.79 4.85
C ASP A 224 0.99 20.60 3.86
N ASP A 225 1.15 20.86 2.56
CA ASP A 225 0.95 19.91 1.45
C ASP A 225 2.09 18.91 1.21
N PHE A 226 3.22 19.00 1.92
CA PHE A 226 4.39 18.11 1.68
C PHE A 226 4.73 17.18 2.85
N LEU A 227 4.13 17.37 4.02
CA LEU A 227 4.41 16.54 5.20
C LEU A 227 3.32 15.46 5.34
N SER A 228 3.73 14.21 5.52
CA SER A 228 2.77 13.20 5.98
C SER A 228 2.19 13.60 7.33
N GLU A 229 1.01 13.09 7.67
CA GLU A 229 0.35 13.33 8.95
C GLU A 229 1.27 12.96 10.12
N VAL A 230 2.05 11.90 9.98
CA VAL A 230 3.08 11.49 10.94
C VAL A 230 4.17 12.55 11.07
N GLY A 231 4.68 13.06 9.94
CA GLY A 231 5.67 14.14 9.94
C GLY A 231 5.14 15.44 10.57
N SER A 232 3.86 15.74 10.34
CA SER A 232 3.19 16.89 10.95
C SER A 232 3.07 16.78 12.46
N VAL A 233 2.79 15.58 12.99
CA VAL A 233 2.81 15.30 14.44
C VAL A 233 4.23 15.48 14.99
N ASP A 234 5.23 14.88 14.33
CA ASP A 234 6.63 14.98 14.75
C ASP A 234 7.08 16.47 14.81
N PHE A 235 6.67 17.29 13.85
CA PHE A 235 6.94 18.73 13.85
C PHE A 235 6.27 19.46 15.01
N ALA A 236 4.96 19.26 15.21
CA ALA A 236 4.20 19.90 16.28
C ALA A 236 4.75 19.55 17.68
N LEU A 237 5.13 18.30 17.89
CA LEU A 237 5.72 17.84 19.15
C LEU A 237 7.12 18.39 19.41
N ASN A 238 7.93 18.58 18.36
CA ASN A 238 9.23 19.25 18.50
C ASN A 238 9.06 20.73 18.86
N SER A 239 8.10 21.43 18.24
CA SER A 239 7.76 22.82 18.60
C SER A 239 7.32 22.92 20.06
N LEU A 240 6.42 22.02 20.50
CA LEU A 240 5.99 21.94 21.90
C LEU A 240 7.16 21.72 22.86
N ASN A 241 8.08 20.80 22.53
CA ASN A 241 9.28 20.56 23.34
C ASN A 241 10.20 21.78 23.42
N LEU A 242 10.31 22.59 22.36
CA LEU A 242 11.07 23.84 22.40
C LEU A 242 10.42 24.85 23.35
N ARG A 243 9.10 25.01 23.29
CA ARG A 243 8.35 25.88 24.22
C ARG A 243 8.53 25.45 25.67
N ILE A 244 8.47 24.15 25.95
CA ILE A 244 8.71 23.60 27.29
C ILE A 244 10.10 23.98 27.80
N LYS A 245 11.14 23.82 26.97
CA LYS A 245 12.52 24.15 27.35
C LYS A 245 12.73 25.65 27.63
N ASN A 246 12.04 26.51 26.89
CA ASN A 246 12.15 27.96 27.03
C ASN A 246 11.25 28.52 28.15
N ASN A 247 10.43 27.69 28.80
CA ASN A 247 9.38 28.11 29.73
C ASN A 247 8.37 29.09 29.11
N ASP A 248 8.14 28.97 27.79
CA ASP A 248 7.16 29.76 27.07
C ASP A 248 5.73 29.25 27.28
N SER A 249 4.74 30.06 26.91
CA SER A 249 3.36 29.57 26.78
C SER A 249 3.26 28.44 25.76
N LYS A 250 2.61 27.34 26.14
CA LYS A 250 2.52 26.09 25.37
C LYS A 250 1.14 25.88 24.74
N ALA A 251 0.15 26.71 25.09
CA ALA A 251 -1.25 26.45 24.80
C ALA A 251 -1.53 26.26 23.29
N VAL A 252 -0.90 27.08 22.45
CA VAL A 252 -1.04 27.01 20.99
C VAL A 252 -0.42 25.71 20.45
N ASP A 253 0.80 25.38 20.88
CA ASP A 253 1.52 24.18 20.45
C ASP A 253 0.82 22.88 20.90
N VAL A 254 0.29 22.85 22.12
CA VAL A 254 -0.53 21.74 22.63
C VAL A 254 -1.77 21.55 21.77
N GLN A 255 -2.49 22.63 21.46
CA GLN A 255 -3.68 22.58 20.61
C GLN A 255 -3.33 22.10 19.20
N MET A 256 -2.22 22.57 18.64
CA MET A 256 -1.73 22.15 17.34
C MET A 256 -1.37 20.66 17.33
N ALA A 257 -0.61 20.18 18.32
CA ALA A 257 -0.26 18.77 18.46
C ALA A 257 -1.51 17.87 18.58
N CYS A 258 -2.51 18.29 19.37
CA CYS A 258 -3.78 17.56 19.47
C CYS A 258 -4.49 17.44 18.12
N ARG A 259 -4.60 18.53 17.35
CA ARG A 259 -5.24 18.51 16.03
C ARG A 259 -4.51 17.62 15.04
N LYS A 260 -3.17 17.68 14.99
CA LYS A 260 -2.36 16.84 14.09
C LYS A 260 -2.45 15.37 14.49
N LEU A 261 -2.47 15.06 15.79
CA LEU A 261 -2.68 13.69 16.27
C LEU A 261 -4.08 13.16 15.93
N GLN A 262 -5.12 13.98 15.99
CA GLN A 262 -6.48 13.59 15.58
C GLN A 262 -6.54 13.26 14.09
N LYS A 263 -5.90 14.09 13.25
CA LYS A 263 -5.81 13.81 11.80
C LYS A 263 -5.08 12.48 11.54
N LEU A 264 -3.95 12.27 12.21
CA LEU A 264 -3.19 11.02 12.08
C LEU A 264 -3.99 9.79 12.52
N ASP A 265 -4.71 9.88 13.65
CA ASP A 265 -5.55 8.79 14.16
C ASP A 265 -6.63 8.39 13.16
N ALA A 266 -7.32 9.36 12.56
CA ALA A 266 -8.30 9.10 11.49
C ALA A 266 -7.67 8.45 10.25
N SER A 267 -6.48 8.88 9.83
CA SER A 267 -5.76 8.23 8.73
C SER A 267 -5.38 6.78 9.06
N ILE A 268 -4.96 6.51 10.30
CA ILE A 268 -4.59 5.18 10.79
C ILE A 268 -5.80 4.25 10.82
N GLU A 269 -6.97 4.72 11.26
CA GLU A 269 -8.22 3.94 11.21
C GLU A 269 -8.56 3.49 9.79
N GLY A 270 -8.42 4.39 8.82
CA GLY A 270 -8.62 4.04 7.41
C GLY A 270 -7.58 3.02 6.90
N PHE A 271 -6.33 3.11 7.33
CA PHE A 271 -5.31 2.11 6.99
C PHE A 271 -5.60 0.75 7.62
N GLU A 272 -6.01 0.71 8.88
CA GLU A 272 -6.36 -0.52 9.59
C GLU A 272 -7.50 -1.26 8.88
N ALA A 273 -8.59 -0.54 8.56
CA ALA A 273 -9.72 -1.08 7.83
C ALA A 273 -9.33 -1.55 6.42
N GLY A 274 -8.55 -0.75 5.69
CA GLY A 274 -8.08 -1.09 4.35
C GLY A 274 -7.16 -2.33 4.32
N LEU A 275 -6.22 -2.43 5.27
CA LEU A 275 -5.33 -3.57 5.40
C LEU A 275 -6.07 -4.84 5.83
N GLU A 276 -7.05 -4.75 6.74
CA GLU A 276 -7.88 -5.89 7.13
C GLU A 276 -8.64 -6.45 5.93
N ARG A 277 -9.28 -5.57 5.15
CA ARG A 277 -9.98 -5.97 3.91
C ARG A 277 -9.01 -6.62 2.93
N LEU A 278 -7.86 -5.99 2.68
CA LEU A 278 -6.85 -6.53 1.78
C LEU A 278 -6.35 -7.91 2.23
N PHE A 279 -6.00 -8.06 3.52
CA PHE A 279 -5.50 -9.31 4.08
C PHE A 279 -6.50 -10.46 3.90
N ARG A 280 -7.79 -10.20 4.17
CA ARG A 280 -8.86 -11.17 3.92
C ARG A 280 -8.91 -11.60 2.45
N GLN A 281 -8.82 -10.65 1.51
CA GLN A 281 -8.90 -10.98 0.08
C GLN A 281 -7.67 -11.73 -0.44
N MET A 282 -6.49 -11.41 0.08
CA MET A 282 -5.28 -12.19 -0.20
C MET A 282 -5.40 -13.62 0.31
N LEU A 283 -5.93 -13.81 1.52
CA LEU A 283 -6.16 -15.13 2.10
C LEU A 283 -7.17 -15.93 1.27
N GLN A 284 -8.26 -15.28 0.87
CA GLN A 284 -9.30 -15.89 0.03
C GLN A 284 -8.73 -16.32 -1.33
N ASN A 285 -7.94 -15.46 -1.99
CA ASN A 285 -7.24 -15.81 -3.24
C ASN A 285 -6.31 -17.02 -3.06
N ARG A 286 -5.59 -17.09 -1.95
CA ARG A 286 -4.75 -18.26 -1.62
C ARG A 286 -5.58 -19.53 -1.47
N VAL A 287 -6.71 -19.48 -0.78
CA VAL A 287 -7.62 -20.63 -0.64
C VAL A 287 -8.12 -21.08 -2.02
N THR A 288 -8.49 -20.16 -2.88
CA THR A 288 -8.90 -20.47 -4.26
C THR A 288 -7.77 -21.12 -5.05
N LEU A 289 -6.51 -20.67 -4.92
CA LEU A 289 -5.35 -21.33 -5.52
C LEU A 289 -5.17 -22.76 -5.00
N LEU A 290 -5.29 -22.97 -3.69
CA LEU A 290 -5.16 -24.29 -3.06
C LEU A 290 -6.23 -25.25 -3.58
N ASN A 291 -7.49 -24.81 -3.66
CA ASN A 291 -8.58 -25.64 -4.14
C ASN A 291 -8.35 -26.11 -5.59
N ILE A 292 -7.81 -25.23 -6.45
CA ILE A 292 -7.48 -25.58 -7.84
C ILE A 292 -6.40 -26.67 -7.90
N LEU A 293 -5.46 -26.72 -6.96
CA LEU A 293 -4.45 -27.78 -6.88
C LEU A 293 -4.98 -29.09 -6.29
N THR A 294 -6.00 -29.04 -5.42
CA THR A 294 -6.52 -30.24 -4.76
C THR A 294 -7.66 -30.92 -5.51
N ASP A 295 -8.39 -30.17 -6.35
CA ASP A 295 -9.54 -30.67 -7.12
C ASP A 295 -9.13 -31.29 -8.49
N HIS A 296 -7.83 -31.37 -8.77
CA HIS A 296 -7.23 -31.92 -9.99
C HIS A 296 -6.03 -32.82 -9.67
#